data_AF-S7NI48-F1
#
_entry.id   AF-S7NI48-F1
#
_cell.length_a   1.000
_cell.length_b   1.000
_cell.length_c   1.000
_cell.angle_alpha   90.00
_cell.angle_beta   90.00
_cell.angle_gamma   90.00
#
_symmetry.space_group_name_H-M   'P 1'
#
loop_
_entity.id
_entity.type
_entity.pdbx_description
1 polymer ?
#
loop_
_entity_poly.entity_id
_entity_poly.type
_entity_poly.pdbx_seq_one_letter_code
_entity_poly.pdbx_strand_id
1 'polypeptide(L)'
;MPPAPPTSDIIHKFIRDKYSKRFPELESLVPNALDYIRTVKELGNSLDKCKNNENLQQILTNATIMVVSVTASTTQGQQLSEEELERLEEACDMALELNASKHRIYEYVESRMSFIAPNLSIIIGASTAAKIMGVAGGLTNLSKMPACNIMLLGAQRKTLSGFSSTSVLPHTGYIYHSDIVQSLPPAPSGSATHSGSQFTTGEGSNVSPGEKPEGRAQECPPSGTVLSQHRCVTHAQHLQPGLPAHSLLGLVTQRG
;
A
#
# COMPACT_ATOMS: atom_id res chain seq x y z
N MET A 1 1.76 -17.59 13.38
CA MET A 1 2.97 -16.77 13.19
C MET A 1 2.54 -15.40 12.70
N PRO A 2 3.00 -14.29 13.30
CA PRO A 2 2.78 -12.96 12.73
C PRO A 2 3.38 -12.91 11.31
N PRO A 3 2.83 -12.08 10.40
CA PRO A 3 3.45 -11.87 9.10
C PRO A 3 4.91 -11.45 9.34
N ALA A 4 5.85 -12.08 8.64
CA ALA A 4 7.24 -11.66 8.70
C ALA A 4 7.29 -10.15 8.39
N PRO A 5 7.93 -9.34 9.24
CA PRO A 5 8.08 -7.93 8.93
C PRO A 5 8.73 -7.81 7.54
N PRO A 6 8.30 -6.85 6.72
CA PRO A 6 8.93 -6.66 5.42
C PRO A 6 10.43 -6.54 5.61
N THR A 7 11.21 -7.16 4.74
CA THR A 7 12.67 -7.31 4.91
C THR A 7 13.40 -5.99 5.11
N SER A 8 12.83 -4.88 4.61
CA SER A 8 13.27 -3.51 4.90
C SER A 8 13.33 -3.18 6.39
N ASP A 9 12.36 -3.67 7.17
CA ASP A 9 12.21 -3.33 8.59
C ASP A 9 13.23 -4.07 9.45
N ILE A 10 13.68 -5.24 8.99
CA ILE A 10 14.72 -6.03 9.67
C ILE A 10 16.07 -5.31 9.54
N ILE A 11 16.42 -4.86 8.34
CA ILE A 11 17.68 -4.16 8.09
C ILE A 11 17.68 -2.79 8.78
N HIS A 12 16.56 -2.05 8.69
CA HIS A 12 16.40 -0.79 9.42
C HIS A 12 16.60 -0.97 10.92
N LYS A 13 15.96 -1.99 11.52
CA LYS A 13 16.15 -2.32 12.94
C LYS A 13 17.61 -2.63 13.27
N PHE A 14 18.30 -3.40 12.44
CA PHE A 14 19.72 -3.70 12.63
C PHE A 14 20.59 -2.44 12.62
N ILE A 15 20.43 -1.57 11.62
CA ILE A 15 21.18 -0.32 11.48
C ILE A 15 20.92 0.58 12.68
N ARG A 16 19.65 0.74 13.06
CA ARG A 16 19.25 1.54 14.22
C ARG A 16 19.88 1.02 15.51
N ASP A 17 19.76 -0.28 15.78
CA ASP A 17 20.24 -0.87 17.02
C ASP A 17 21.78 -0.71 17.13
N LYS A 18 22.51 -0.76 16.01
CA LYS A 18 23.97 -0.50 15.96
C LYS A 18 24.33 0.98 16.10
N TYR A 19 23.66 1.86 15.38
CA TYR A 19 23.96 3.29 15.36
C TYR A 19 23.48 4.03 16.62
N SER A 20 22.54 3.45 17.37
CA SER A 20 22.09 3.97 18.68
C SER A 20 23.23 4.18 19.68
N LYS A 21 24.33 3.43 19.56
CA LYS A 21 25.55 3.64 20.37
C LYS A 21 26.19 5.00 20.13
N ARG A 22 26.11 5.51 18.89
CA ARG A 22 26.72 6.78 18.47
C ARG A 22 25.77 7.95 18.57
N PHE A 23 24.54 7.77 18.14
CA PHE A 23 23.57 8.86 18.10
C PHE A 23 22.14 8.33 18.34
N PRO A 24 21.78 8.02 19.59
CA PRO A 24 20.50 7.40 19.94
C PRO A 24 19.30 8.28 19.62
N GLU A 25 19.46 9.61 19.67
CA GLU A 25 18.36 10.55 19.46
C GLU A 25 17.87 10.59 18.00
N LEU A 26 18.69 10.14 17.04
CA LEU A 26 18.37 10.21 15.61
C LEU A 26 17.08 9.48 15.24
N GLU A 27 16.75 8.38 15.92
CA GLU A 27 15.51 7.61 15.65
C GLU A 27 14.26 8.46 15.86
N SER A 28 14.26 9.31 16.89
CA SER A 28 13.12 10.17 17.19
C SER A 28 13.01 11.36 16.23
N LEU A 29 14.15 11.79 15.66
CA LEU A 29 14.23 12.91 14.75
C LEU A 29 13.86 12.53 13.31
N VAL A 30 14.17 11.30 12.90
CA VAL A 30 13.93 10.80 11.54
C VAL A 30 13.14 9.48 11.62
N PRO A 31 11.79 9.55 11.63
CA PRO A 31 10.94 8.36 11.75
C PRO A 31 10.84 7.54 10.46
N ASN A 32 11.17 8.12 9.31
CA ASN A 32 11.17 7.40 8.04
C ASN A 32 12.42 6.51 7.93
N ALA A 33 12.22 5.20 7.76
CA ALA A 33 13.29 4.21 7.72
C ALA A 33 14.33 4.45 6.61
N LEU A 34 13.90 4.82 5.40
CA LEU A 34 14.83 5.04 4.29
C LEU A 34 15.65 6.33 4.49
N ASP A 35 15.00 7.39 4.97
CA ASP A 35 15.68 8.66 5.24
C ASP A 35 16.64 8.50 6.42
N TYR A 36 16.27 7.72 7.44
CA TYR A 36 17.15 7.35 8.55
C TYR A 36 18.41 6.65 8.04
N ILE A 37 18.27 5.59 7.21
CA ILE A 37 19.41 4.84 6.67
C ILE A 37 20.34 5.74 5.85
N ARG A 38 19.79 6.59 4.97
CA ARG A 38 20.60 7.55 4.20
C ARG A 38 21.32 8.54 5.11
N THR A 39 20.63 9.04 6.13
CA THR A 39 21.20 9.98 7.10
C THR A 39 22.34 9.36 7.89
N VAL A 40 22.18 8.12 8.34
CA VAL A 40 23.24 7.35 9.02
C VAL A 40 24.47 7.19 8.13
N LYS A 41 24.26 6.81 6.85
CA LYS A 41 25.34 6.66 5.87
C LYS A 41 26.13 7.96 5.66
N GLU A 42 25.44 9.09 5.55
CA GLU A 42 26.09 10.39 5.32
C GLU A 42 26.79 10.97 6.56
N LEU A 43 26.27 10.70 7.76
CA LEU A 43 26.85 11.19 9.02
C LEU A 43 28.04 10.34 9.49
N GLY A 44 27.87 9.01 9.52
CA GLY A 44 28.85 8.08 10.08
C GLY A 44 29.33 8.49 11.47
N ASN A 45 30.66 8.55 11.67
CA ASN A 45 31.27 8.99 12.93
C ASN A 45 31.50 10.51 13.04
N SER A 46 31.12 11.32 12.04
CA SER A 46 31.39 12.77 12.05
C SER A 46 30.08 13.55 12.00
N LEU A 47 29.49 13.77 13.18
CA LEU A 47 28.18 14.43 13.26
C LEU A 47 28.21 15.91 12.81
N ASP A 48 29.40 16.54 12.80
CA ASP A 48 29.60 17.89 12.30
C ASP A 48 29.29 18.05 10.80
N LYS A 49 29.33 16.94 10.04
CA LYS A 49 28.96 16.91 8.63
C LYS A 49 27.51 17.34 8.38
N CYS A 50 26.65 17.29 9.41
CA CYS A 50 25.23 17.58 9.27
C CYS A 50 24.93 19.00 8.72
N LYS A 51 25.80 20.00 8.98
CA LYS A 51 25.58 21.39 8.56
C LYS A 51 25.95 21.67 7.09
N ASN A 52 26.95 20.95 6.59
CA ASN A 52 27.62 21.28 5.31
C ASN A 52 27.42 20.18 4.25
N ASN A 53 26.62 19.15 4.52
CA ASN A 53 26.42 18.06 3.58
C ASN A 53 25.20 18.34 2.68
N GLU A 54 25.46 18.61 1.40
CA GLU A 54 24.43 18.85 0.38
C GLU A 54 23.50 17.63 0.19
N ASN A 55 24.00 16.40 0.37
CA ASN A 55 23.17 15.20 0.25
C ASN A 55 22.12 15.14 1.36
N LEU A 56 22.47 15.54 2.59
CA LEU A 56 21.51 15.58 3.70
C LEU A 56 20.39 16.59 3.47
N GLN A 57 20.67 17.70 2.77
CA GLN A 57 19.67 18.71 2.39
C GLN A 57 18.67 18.19 1.36
N GLN A 58 19.04 17.18 0.57
CA GLN A 58 18.13 16.52 -0.37
C GLN A 58 17.23 15.48 0.33
N ILE A 59 17.64 14.98 1.48
CA ILE A 59 16.94 13.90 2.22
C ILE A 59 16.02 14.49 3.28
N LEU A 60 16.50 15.46 4.06
CA LEU A 60 15.81 16.02 5.22
C LEU A 60 15.48 17.49 5.02
N THR A 61 14.42 17.96 5.67
CA THR A 61 14.09 19.39 5.68
C THR A 61 15.13 20.18 6.47
N ASN A 62 15.33 21.46 6.11
CA ASN A 62 16.25 22.35 6.83
C ASN A 62 15.93 22.45 8.34
N ALA A 63 14.65 22.38 8.70
CA ALA A 63 14.22 22.35 10.11
C ALA A 63 14.75 21.10 10.83
N THR A 64 14.59 19.92 10.21
CA THR A 64 15.11 18.66 10.76
C THR A 64 16.63 18.69 10.87
N ILE A 65 17.34 19.19 9.86
CA ILE A 65 18.82 19.29 9.87
C ILE A 65 19.31 20.17 11.03
N MET A 66 18.65 21.30 11.29
CA MET A 66 18.99 22.17 12.41
C MET A 66 18.81 21.45 13.75
N VAL A 67 17.68 20.77 13.95
CA VAL A 67 17.43 20.01 15.19
C VAL A 67 18.46 18.88 15.34
N VAL A 68 18.71 18.10 14.29
CA VAL A 68 19.71 17.03 14.28
C VAL A 68 21.09 17.58 14.63
N SER A 69 21.49 18.73 14.07
CA SER A 69 22.79 19.34 14.38
C SER A 69 22.91 19.84 15.82
N VAL A 70 21.85 20.42 16.38
CA VAL A 70 21.84 20.85 17.79
C VAL A 70 21.91 19.65 18.71
N THR A 71 21.09 18.62 18.48
CA THR A 71 21.07 17.39 19.28
C THR A 71 22.39 16.62 19.15
N ALA A 72 23.00 16.60 17.97
CA ALA A 72 24.32 16.01 17.75
C ALA A 72 25.43 16.70 18.55
N SER A 73 25.31 18.00 18.83
CA SER A 73 26.29 18.75 19.62
C SER A 73 26.19 18.43 21.12
N THR A 74 25.05 17.92 21.58
CA THR A 74 24.76 17.58 22.98
C THR A 74 24.55 16.07 23.19
N THR A 75 24.81 15.24 22.19
CA THR A 75 24.58 13.79 22.28
C THR A 75 25.56 13.15 23.26
N GLN A 76 25.09 12.13 23.98
CA GLN A 76 25.92 11.36 24.92
C GLN A 76 26.49 10.08 24.29
N GLY A 77 26.31 9.89 22.98
CA GLY A 77 26.82 8.72 22.29
C GLY A 77 28.34 8.68 22.17
N GLN A 78 28.86 7.48 21.88
CA GLN A 78 30.30 7.23 21.76
C GLN A 78 30.69 6.95 20.31
N GLN A 79 31.94 7.24 19.96
CA GLN A 79 32.44 6.94 18.61
C GLN A 79 32.45 5.42 18.39
N LEU A 80 31.93 4.98 17.24
CA LEU A 80 31.98 3.58 16.83
C LEU A 80 33.43 3.24 16.44
N SER A 81 33.86 1.99 16.67
CA SER A 81 35.13 1.53 16.12
C SER A 81 35.06 1.47 14.60
N GLU A 82 36.23 1.48 13.93
CA GLU A 82 36.29 1.39 12.47
C GLU A 82 35.58 0.15 11.94
N GLU A 83 35.80 -1.01 12.57
CA GLU A 83 35.12 -2.27 12.21
C GLU A 83 33.60 -2.23 12.43
N GLU A 84 33.12 -1.46 13.40
CA GLU A 84 31.68 -1.28 13.62
C GLU A 84 31.07 -0.32 12.61
N LEU A 85 31.81 0.73 12.24
CA LEU A 85 31.40 1.70 11.24
C LEU A 85 31.35 1.07 9.85
N GLU A 86 32.37 0.32 9.45
CA GLU A 86 32.42 -0.38 8.15
C GLU A 86 31.22 -1.32 7.99
N ARG A 87 30.94 -2.17 9.00
CA ARG A 87 29.76 -3.06 9.00
C ARG A 87 28.43 -2.30 8.94
N LEU A 88 28.38 -1.10 9.52
CA LEU A 88 27.19 -0.25 9.47
C LEU A 88 26.99 0.34 8.08
N GLU A 89 28.07 0.84 7.46
CA GLU A 89 28.06 1.38 6.10
C GLU A 89 27.67 0.30 5.08
N GLU A 90 28.24 -0.90 5.17
CA GLU A 90 27.84 -2.06 4.36
C GLU A 90 26.33 -2.37 4.50
N ALA A 91 25.82 -2.35 5.74
CA ALA A 91 24.40 -2.59 5.99
C ALA A 91 23.50 -1.51 5.37
N CYS A 92 23.92 -0.25 5.45
CA CYS A 92 23.24 0.88 4.80
C CYS A 92 23.21 0.69 3.28
N ASP A 93 24.33 0.31 2.66
CA ASP A 93 24.44 0.10 1.22
C ASP A 93 23.54 -1.04 0.74
N MET A 94 23.58 -2.18 1.43
CA MET A 94 22.67 -3.30 1.15
C MET A 94 21.19 -2.88 1.25
N ALA A 95 20.83 -2.08 2.25
CA ALA A 95 19.45 -1.61 2.42
C ALA A 95 19.00 -0.70 1.26
N LEU A 96 19.88 0.22 0.83
CA LEU A 96 19.60 1.14 -0.26
C LEU A 96 19.52 0.40 -1.61
N GLU A 97 20.42 -0.54 -1.86
CA GLU A 97 20.40 -1.39 -3.05
C GLU A 97 19.14 -2.26 -3.11
N LEU A 98 18.75 -2.85 -1.97
CA LEU A 98 17.51 -3.62 -1.86
C LEU A 98 16.29 -2.76 -2.18
N ASN A 99 16.26 -1.53 -1.66
CA ASN A 99 15.16 -0.61 -1.92
C ASN A 99 15.13 -0.17 -3.40
N ALA A 100 16.29 0.12 -4.01
CA ALA A 100 16.38 0.46 -5.43
C ALA A 100 15.91 -0.72 -6.30
N SER A 101 16.33 -1.93 -5.98
CA SER A 101 15.92 -3.15 -6.69
C SER A 101 14.41 -3.41 -6.55
N LYS A 102 13.86 -3.21 -5.35
CA LYS A 102 12.41 -3.24 -5.11
C LYS A 102 11.67 -2.22 -5.98
N HIS A 103 12.20 -1.01 -6.13
CA HIS A 103 11.59 0.02 -6.98
C HIS A 103 11.58 -0.37 -8.46
N ARG A 104 12.71 -0.88 -8.98
CA ARG A 104 12.80 -1.40 -10.36
C ARG A 104 11.77 -2.50 -10.64
N ILE A 105 11.54 -3.39 -9.67
CA ILE A 105 10.51 -4.44 -9.79
C ILE A 105 9.12 -3.82 -9.84
N TYR A 106 8.82 -2.80 -9.03
CA TYR A 106 7.53 -2.12 -9.07
C TYR A 106 7.28 -1.43 -10.41
N GLU A 107 8.25 -0.67 -10.91
CA GLU A 107 8.18 0.00 -12.22
C GLU A 107 7.93 -1.02 -13.35
N TYR A 108 8.65 -2.15 -13.31
CA TYR A 108 8.44 -3.23 -14.27
C TYR A 108 7.02 -3.81 -14.19
N VAL A 109 6.51 -4.09 -12.98
CA VAL A 109 5.15 -4.59 -12.79
C VAL A 109 4.11 -3.58 -13.26
N GLU A 110 4.30 -2.30 -12.97
CA GLU A 110 3.40 -1.22 -13.41
C GLU A 110 3.36 -1.09 -14.94
N SER A 111 4.53 -1.10 -15.58
CA SER A 111 4.65 -1.09 -17.04
C SER A 111 3.98 -2.30 -17.68
N ARG A 112 4.15 -3.51 -17.12
CA ARG A 112 3.52 -4.72 -17.68
C ARG A 112 2.03 -4.78 -17.41
N MET A 113 1.57 -4.32 -16.25
CA MET A 113 0.16 -4.41 -15.87
C MET A 113 -0.71 -3.43 -16.66
N SER A 114 -0.19 -2.24 -17.00
CA SER A 114 -0.89 -1.30 -17.87
C SER A 114 -1.16 -1.88 -19.27
N PHE A 115 -0.31 -2.80 -19.76
CA PHE A 115 -0.53 -3.52 -21.01
C PHE A 115 -1.42 -4.76 -20.85
N ILE A 116 -1.21 -5.56 -19.80
CA ILE A 116 -1.89 -6.86 -19.62
C ILE A 116 -3.33 -6.70 -19.14
N ALA A 117 -3.58 -5.82 -18.18
CA ALA A 117 -4.89 -5.61 -17.58
C ALA A 117 -5.10 -4.12 -17.23
N PRO A 118 -5.23 -3.24 -18.24
CA PRO A 118 -5.34 -1.78 -18.04
C PRO A 118 -6.52 -1.41 -17.13
N ASN A 119 -7.69 -2.01 -17.37
CA ASN A 119 -8.89 -1.74 -16.58
C ASN A 119 -8.71 -2.13 -15.11
N LEU A 120 -8.05 -3.26 -14.83
CA LEU A 120 -7.79 -3.71 -13.47
C LEU A 120 -6.78 -2.79 -12.78
N SER A 121 -5.72 -2.40 -13.49
CA SER A 121 -4.70 -1.48 -12.99
C SER A 121 -5.29 -0.12 -12.60
N ILE A 122 -6.21 0.42 -13.41
CA ILE A 122 -6.88 1.69 -13.13
C ILE A 122 -7.77 1.59 -11.88
N ILE A 123 -8.51 0.49 -11.73
CA ILE A 123 -9.51 0.36 -10.66
C ILE A 123 -8.89 0.03 -9.30
N ILE A 124 -7.79 -0.72 -9.21
CA ILE A 124 -7.23 -1.16 -7.90
C ILE A 124 -5.72 -0.92 -7.74
N GLY A 125 -5.07 -0.35 -8.76
CA GLY A 125 -3.63 -0.15 -8.82
C GLY A 125 -2.86 -1.38 -9.32
N ALA A 126 -1.75 -1.14 -10.04
CA ALA A 126 -0.95 -2.20 -10.67
C ALA A 126 -0.43 -3.25 -9.68
N SER A 127 0.03 -2.82 -8.50
CA SER A 127 0.55 -3.70 -7.45
C SER A 127 -0.51 -4.66 -6.90
N THR A 128 -1.71 -4.15 -6.59
CA THR A 128 -2.83 -4.97 -6.10
C THR A 128 -3.35 -5.89 -7.20
N ALA A 129 -3.48 -5.37 -8.43
CA ALA A 129 -3.87 -6.14 -9.60
C ALA A 129 -2.94 -7.32 -9.85
N ALA A 130 -1.62 -7.10 -9.78
CA ALA A 130 -0.61 -8.16 -9.94
C ALA A 130 -0.77 -9.27 -8.88
N LYS A 131 -1.02 -8.91 -7.61
CA LYS A 131 -1.23 -9.88 -6.52
C LYS A 131 -2.48 -10.72 -6.75
N ILE A 132 -3.59 -10.09 -7.13
CA ILE A 132 -4.86 -10.77 -7.40
C ILE A 132 -4.73 -11.71 -8.60
N MET A 133 -4.16 -11.21 -9.70
CA MET A 133 -3.90 -12.03 -10.89
C MET A 133 -2.96 -13.20 -10.59
N GLY A 134 -1.93 -12.98 -9.78
CA GLY A 134 -0.98 -14.01 -9.37
C GLY A 134 -1.66 -15.14 -8.60
N VAL A 135 -2.50 -14.82 -7.61
CA VAL A 135 -3.23 -15.83 -6.83
C VAL A 135 -4.36 -16.49 -7.63
N ALA A 136 -5.02 -15.74 -8.52
CA ALA A 136 -6.04 -16.30 -9.41
C ALA A 136 -5.46 -17.22 -10.50
N GLY A 137 -4.15 -17.16 -10.76
CA GLY A 137 -3.50 -17.93 -11.82
C GLY A 137 -3.73 -17.35 -13.22
N GLY A 138 -3.84 -16.03 -13.33
CA GLY A 138 -3.99 -15.31 -14.59
C GLY A 138 -5.40 -14.72 -14.83
N LEU A 139 -5.52 -13.93 -15.90
CA LEU A 139 -6.70 -13.12 -16.18
C LEU A 139 -7.95 -13.97 -16.50
N THR A 140 -7.78 -15.06 -17.24
CA THR A 140 -8.89 -15.96 -17.64
C THR A 140 -9.52 -16.68 -16.43
N ASN A 141 -8.71 -17.05 -15.44
CA ASN A 141 -9.22 -17.67 -14.22
C ASN A 141 -9.88 -16.62 -13.33
N LEU A 142 -9.27 -15.42 -13.25
CA LEU A 142 -9.84 -14.30 -12.53
C LEU A 142 -11.23 -13.90 -13.08
N SER A 143 -11.43 -13.89 -14.40
CA SER A 143 -12.71 -13.53 -15.00
C SER A 143 -13.84 -14.53 -14.75
N LYS A 144 -13.51 -15.78 -14.40
CA LYS A 144 -14.47 -16.84 -14.06
C LYS A 144 -14.76 -16.92 -12.56
N MET A 145 -13.94 -16.27 -11.73
CA MET A 145 -14.14 -16.26 -10.29
C MET A 145 -15.32 -15.36 -9.90
N PRO A 146 -16.23 -15.82 -9.02
CA PRO A 146 -17.28 -14.95 -8.51
C PRO A 146 -16.69 -13.86 -7.62
N ALA A 147 -17.33 -12.69 -7.58
CA ALA A 147 -16.83 -11.51 -6.86
C ALA A 147 -16.55 -11.77 -5.37
N CYS A 148 -17.37 -12.58 -4.71
CA CYS A 148 -17.19 -12.96 -3.31
C CYS A 148 -15.86 -13.71 -3.05
N ASN A 149 -15.40 -14.51 -4.01
CA ASN A 149 -14.13 -15.22 -3.92
C ASN A 149 -12.96 -14.26 -4.18
N ILE A 150 -13.12 -13.33 -5.14
CA ILE A 150 -12.10 -12.31 -5.45
C ILE A 150 -11.81 -11.44 -4.22
N MET A 151 -12.83 -11.04 -3.47
CA MET A 151 -12.67 -10.26 -2.22
C MET A 151 -11.88 -10.99 -1.13
N LEU A 152 -11.87 -12.32 -1.15
CA LEU A 152 -11.18 -13.16 -0.19
C LEU A 152 -9.76 -13.56 -0.64
N LEU A 153 -9.34 -13.18 -1.85
CA LEU A 153 -7.98 -13.45 -2.32
C LEU A 153 -6.95 -12.72 -1.45
N GLY A 154 -5.97 -13.47 -0.95
CA GLY A 154 -4.95 -12.94 -0.04
C GLY A 154 -5.41 -12.78 1.41
N ALA A 155 -6.66 -13.12 1.74
CA ALA A 155 -7.12 -13.11 3.12
C ALA A 155 -6.41 -14.23 3.89
N GLN A 156 -5.49 -13.86 4.79
CA GLN A 156 -4.88 -14.84 5.68
C GLN A 156 -5.87 -15.21 6.78
N ARG A 157 -6.20 -16.51 6.87
CA ARG A 157 -6.88 -17.03 8.06
C ARG A 157 -5.91 -16.90 9.24
N LYS A 158 -6.20 -15.98 10.15
CA LYS A 158 -5.56 -15.96 11.47
C LYS A 158 -6.11 -17.15 12.27
N THR A 159 -5.52 -18.33 12.09
CA THR A 159 -5.73 -19.45 12.99
C THR A 159 -5.02 -19.12 14.30
N LEU A 160 -5.76 -18.53 15.24
CA LEU A 160 -5.29 -18.35 16.61
C LEU A 160 -5.23 -19.72 17.27
N SER A 161 -4.03 -20.17 17.62
CA SER A 161 -3.81 -21.29 18.53
C SER A 161 -4.21 -20.84 19.94
N GLY A 162 -5.49 -20.99 20.28
CA GLY A 162 -6.05 -20.67 21.61
C GLY A 162 -7.59 -20.64 21.61
N PHE A 163 -8.21 -20.90 22.76
CA PHE A 163 -9.67 -20.99 22.98
C PHE A 163 -10.42 -19.64 22.91
N SER A 164 -9.78 -18.56 22.45
CA SER A 164 -10.37 -17.22 22.43
C SER A 164 -10.90 -16.88 21.03
N SER A 165 -12.22 -16.84 20.89
CA SER A 165 -12.90 -16.39 19.68
C SER A 165 -12.85 -14.86 19.58
N THR A 166 -11.85 -14.33 18.86
CA THR A 166 -11.90 -12.94 18.36
C THR A 166 -12.40 -12.96 16.92
N SER A 167 -13.37 -12.10 16.61
CA SER A 167 -13.96 -11.96 15.28
C SER A 167 -12.88 -11.67 14.23
N VAL A 168 -12.68 -12.62 13.32
CA VAL A 168 -11.97 -12.33 12.06
C VAL A 168 -12.81 -11.31 11.30
N LEU A 169 -12.24 -10.12 11.01
CA LEU A 169 -12.90 -9.18 10.11
C LEU A 169 -13.14 -9.88 8.77
N PRO A 170 -14.41 -10.03 8.34
CA PRO A 170 -14.70 -10.66 7.07
C PRO A 170 -14.15 -9.79 5.93
N HIS A 171 -13.78 -10.44 4.81
CA HIS A 171 -13.35 -9.75 3.57
C HIS A 171 -12.04 -8.94 3.65
N THR A 172 -11.08 -9.36 4.47
CA THR A 172 -9.74 -8.74 4.58
C THR A 172 -8.72 -9.27 3.55
N GLY A 173 -9.10 -9.29 2.27
CA GLY A 173 -8.23 -9.71 1.15
C GLY A 173 -7.31 -8.60 0.64
N TYR A 174 -6.66 -8.82 -0.51
CA TYR A 174 -5.81 -7.80 -1.14
C TYR A 174 -6.57 -6.52 -1.49
N ILE A 175 -7.84 -6.64 -1.90
CA ILE A 175 -8.70 -5.48 -2.23
C ILE A 175 -8.91 -4.60 -1.00
N TYR A 176 -9.09 -5.19 0.18
CA TYR A 176 -9.26 -4.44 1.42
C TYR A 176 -8.05 -3.54 1.73
N HIS A 177 -6.84 -4.02 1.42
CA HIS A 177 -5.60 -3.29 1.65
C HIS A 177 -5.21 -2.37 0.49
N SER A 178 -6.08 -2.21 -0.51
CA SER A 178 -5.84 -1.26 -1.60
C SER A 178 -6.07 0.17 -1.11
N ASP A 179 -5.31 1.10 -1.68
CA ASP A 179 -5.38 2.53 -1.32
C ASP A 179 -6.80 3.07 -1.48
N ILE A 180 -7.55 2.58 -2.48
CA ILE A 180 -8.91 3.03 -2.77
C ILE A 180 -9.86 2.67 -1.64
N VAL A 181 -9.77 1.46 -1.09
CA VAL A 181 -10.63 1.05 0.04
C VAL A 181 -10.19 1.75 1.34
N GLN A 182 -8.88 1.87 1.56
CA GLN A 182 -8.33 2.52 2.77
C GLN A 182 -8.57 4.04 2.78
N SER A 183 -8.72 4.67 1.62
CA SER A 183 -9.01 6.11 1.50
C SER A 183 -10.45 6.48 1.84
N LEU A 184 -11.35 5.50 1.92
CA LEU A 184 -12.75 5.76 2.24
C LEU A 184 -12.94 5.91 3.76
N PRO A 185 -13.75 6.90 4.21
CA PRO A 185 -14.04 7.05 5.63
C PRO A 185 -14.70 5.76 6.17
N PRO A 186 -14.38 5.34 7.41
CA PRO A 186 -15.01 4.17 8.00
C PRO A 186 -16.52 4.40 8.05
N ALA A 187 -17.27 3.46 7.49
CA ALA A 187 -18.73 3.52 7.54
C ALA A 187 -19.18 3.72 9.00
N PRO A 188 -20.17 4.60 9.27
CA PRO A 188 -20.62 4.85 10.63
C PRO A 188 -21.01 3.53 11.31
N SER A 189 -20.40 3.30 12.46
CA SER A 189 -20.56 2.12 13.30
C SER A 189 -22.03 1.90 13.64
N GLY A 190 -22.65 0.93 12.96
CA GLY A 190 -24.08 0.61 13.15
C GLY A 190 -24.66 -0.41 12.17
N SER A 191 -23.98 -0.73 11.07
CA SER A 191 -24.36 -1.82 10.16
C SER A 191 -23.16 -2.70 9.85
N ALA A 192 -22.76 -3.52 10.81
CA ALA A 192 -21.84 -4.61 10.55
C ALA A 192 -22.41 -5.50 9.43
N THR A 193 -21.56 -5.86 8.48
CA THR A 193 -21.65 -7.05 7.58
C THR A 193 -22.22 -6.93 6.15
N HIS A 194 -22.46 -5.76 5.53
CA HIS A 194 -22.95 -5.76 4.14
C HIS A 194 -22.40 -4.69 3.17
N SER A 195 -21.14 -4.28 3.31
CA SER A 195 -20.52 -3.31 2.39
C SER A 195 -19.67 -3.94 1.27
N GLY A 196 -19.51 -5.27 1.26
CA GLY A 196 -18.89 -6.01 0.14
C GLY A 196 -19.86 -6.36 -1.00
N SER A 197 -21.16 -6.11 -0.83
CA SER A 197 -22.22 -6.47 -1.78
C SER A 197 -22.73 -5.29 -2.62
N GLN A 198 -22.31 -4.06 -2.34
CA GLN A 198 -22.84 -2.90 -3.07
C GLN A 198 -22.16 -2.62 -4.43
N PHE A 199 -21.17 -3.41 -4.84
CA PHE A 199 -20.75 -3.43 -6.25
C PHE A 199 -21.67 -4.34 -7.11
N THR A 200 -22.64 -5.03 -6.49
CA THR A 200 -23.55 -5.98 -7.15
C THR A 200 -25.00 -5.74 -6.76
N THR A 201 -25.57 -4.56 -7.04
CA THR A 201 -27.03 -4.42 -7.06
C THR A 201 -27.46 -3.55 -8.25
N GLY A 202 -27.34 -4.11 -9.45
CA GLY A 202 -28.16 -3.72 -10.58
C GLY A 202 -29.43 -4.57 -10.55
N GLU A 203 -30.55 -3.93 -10.22
CA GLU A 203 -31.95 -4.30 -10.49
C GLU A 203 -32.40 -5.76 -10.25
N GLY A 204 -33.20 -5.92 -9.20
CA GLY A 204 -34.07 -7.08 -9.01
C GLY A 204 -35.40 -6.62 -8.43
N SER A 205 -36.17 -5.84 -9.21
CA SER A 205 -37.57 -5.56 -8.88
C SER A 205 -38.44 -6.74 -9.31
N ASN A 206 -39.08 -7.38 -8.32
CA ASN A 206 -40.30 -8.19 -8.38
C ASN A 206 -40.49 -9.16 -9.56
N VAL A 207 -40.45 -10.47 -9.28
CA VAL A 207 -41.39 -11.45 -9.88
C VAL A 207 -41.63 -12.60 -8.89
N SER A 208 -42.89 -12.76 -8.47
CA SER A 208 -43.48 -14.01 -7.93
C SER A 208 -43.89 -14.95 -9.10
N PRO A 209 -44.12 -16.25 -8.85
CA PRO A 209 -43.67 -17.32 -9.74
C PRO A 209 -44.62 -17.64 -10.90
N GLY A 210 -44.06 -17.98 -12.06
CA GLY A 210 -44.82 -18.56 -13.18
C GLY A 210 -44.03 -18.60 -14.49
N GLU A 211 -43.98 -19.79 -15.08
CA GLU A 211 -43.60 -20.13 -16.47
C GLU A 211 -42.13 -20.03 -16.94
N LYS A 212 -41.62 -21.17 -17.42
CA LYS A 212 -40.51 -21.27 -18.39
C LYS A 212 -40.97 -20.74 -19.75
N PRO A 213 -40.10 -20.08 -20.54
CA PRO A 213 -39.53 -20.80 -21.69
C PRO A 213 -38.09 -20.40 -22.10
N GLU A 214 -37.54 -21.23 -23.00
CA GLU A 214 -36.25 -21.12 -23.70
C GLU A 214 -36.06 -19.83 -24.51
N GLY A 215 -34.81 -19.37 -24.69
CA GLY A 215 -34.47 -18.39 -25.73
C GLY A 215 -33.12 -17.67 -25.63
N ARG A 216 -32.14 -18.15 -26.41
CA ARG A 216 -31.04 -17.44 -27.12
C ARG A 216 -30.23 -16.33 -26.40
N ALA A 217 -28.93 -16.60 -26.26
CA ALA A 217 -27.90 -15.59 -26.00
C ALA A 217 -27.77 -14.64 -27.21
N GLN A 218 -27.91 -13.33 -26.97
CA GLN A 218 -27.61 -12.27 -27.94
C GLN A 218 -26.37 -11.52 -27.42
N GLU A 219 -25.30 -11.48 -28.22
CA GLU A 219 -24.07 -10.75 -27.93
C GLU A 219 -24.31 -9.23 -27.86
N CYS A 220 -23.64 -8.55 -26.92
CA CYS A 220 -23.57 -7.08 -26.84
C CYS A 220 -22.15 -6.59 -27.20
N PRO A 221 -22.02 -5.48 -27.97
CA PRO A 221 -20.74 -4.99 -28.50
C PRO A 221 -19.96 -4.11 -27.48
N PRO A 222 -18.67 -3.77 -27.74
CA PRO A 222 -17.76 -3.25 -26.72
C PRO A 222 -17.75 -1.72 -26.65
N SER A 223 -18.52 -1.13 -25.73
CA SER A 223 -18.46 0.31 -25.40
C SER A 223 -18.51 0.60 -23.88
N GLY A 224 -18.04 -0.33 -23.05
CA GLY A 224 -18.31 -0.38 -21.60
C GLY A 224 -17.48 0.52 -20.66
N THR A 225 -16.58 1.38 -21.16
CA THR A 225 -15.66 2.14 -20.29
C THR A 225 -16.29 3.35 -19.63
N VAL A 226 -17.15 4.09 -20.35
CA VAL A 226 -17.79 5.30 -19.81
C VAL A 226 -18.89 4.94 -18.81
N LEU A 227 -19.67 3.88 -19.11
CA LEU A 227 -20.78 3.43 -18.27
C LEU A 227 -20.34 2.81 -16.93
N SER A 228 -19.18 2.15 -16.89
CA SER A 228 -18.65 1.58 -15.63
C SER A 228 -18.10 2.66 -14.70
N GLN A 229 -17.40 3.66 -15.25
CA GLN A 229 -16.96 4.84 -14.50
C GLN A 229 -18.14 5.67 -14.02
N HIS A 230 -19.14 5.90 -14.88
CA HIS A 230 -20.35 6.65 -14.50
C HIS A 230 -21.11 5.93 -13.39
N ARG A 231 -21.30 4.60 -13.47
CA ARG A 231 -21.94 3.83 -12.38
C ARG A 231 -21.14 3.89 -11.08
N CYS A 232 -19.81 3.83 -11.14
CA CYS A 232 -18.97 3.91 -9.95
C CYS A 232 -19.04 5.30 -9.28
N VAL A 233 -19.07 6.37 -10.08
CA VAL A 233 -19.24 7.75 -9.60
C VAL A 233 -20.65 8.00 -9.06
N THR A 234 -21.68 7.50 -9.74
CA THR A 234 -23.08 7.62 -9.27
C THR A 234 -23.31 6.84 -7.98
N HIS A 235 -22.67 5.67 -7.82
CA HIS A 235 -22.71 4.93 -6.56
C HIS A 235 -21.96 5.66 -5.43
N ALA A 236 -20.81 6.28 -5.73
CA ALA A 236 -20.06 7.09 -4.77
C ALA A 236 -20.82 8.36 -4.32
N GLN A 237 -21.57 9.01 -5.23
CA GLN A 237 -22.44 10.15 -4.89
C GLN A 237 -23.60 9.75 -3.97
N HIS A 238 -24.11 8.53 -4.08
CA HIS A 238 -25.18 8.04 -3.21
C HIS A 238 -24.69 7.76 -1.78
N LEU A 239 -23.39 7.46 -1.62
CA LEU A 239 -22.73 7.24 -0.32
C LEU A 239 -22.25 8.53 0.37
N GLN A 240 -22.18 9.67 -0.34
CA GLN A 240 -21.78 10.97 0.22
C GLN A 240 -22.64 12.13 -0.31
N PRO A 241 -23.80 12.44 0.31
CA PRO A 241 -24.62 13.57 -0.10
C PRO A 241 -23.96 14.88 0.33
N GLY A 242 -23.11 15.46 -0.53
CA GLY A 242 -22.49 16.76 -0.27
C GLY A 242 -21.26 17.11 -1.10
N LEU A 243 -20.62 16.16 -1.78
CA LEU A 243 -19.48 16.46 -2.66
C LEU A 243 -19.94 16.88 -4.07
N PRO A 244 -19.46 18.00 -4.63
CA PRO A 244 -19.79 18.41 -5.98
C PRO A 244 -19.22 17.43 -7.01
N ALA A 245 -20.04 17.04 -7.99
CA ALA A 245 -19.73 16.02 -9.01
C ALA A 245 -18.41 16.26 -9.77
N HIS A 246 -17.98 17.52 -9.88
CA HIS A 246 -16.75 17.92 -10.56
C HIS A 246 -15.47 17.46 -9.83
N SER A 247 -15.48 17.34 -8.50
CA SER A 247 -14.32 16.87 -7.72
C SER A 247 -14.08 15.36 -7.85
N LEU A 248 -15.15 14.59 -8.03
CA LEU A 248 -15.09 13.14 -8.26
C LEU A 248 -14.64 12.80 -9.68
N LEU A 249 -15.04 13.58 -10.68
CA LEU A 249 -14.50 13.45 -12.04
C LEU A 249 -13.00 13.78 -12.07
N GLY A 250 -12.54 14.79 -11.32
CA GLY A 250 -11.11 15.16 -11.28
C GLY A 250 -10.18 14.03 -10.79
N LEU A 251 -10.64 13.19 -9.86
CA LEU A 251 -9.89 12.03 -9.36
C LEU A 251 -9.80 10.88 -10.37
N VAL A 252 -10.80 10.74 -11.25
CA VAL A 252 -10.85 9.69 -12.28
C VAL A 252 -10.12 10.12 -13.56
N THR A 253 -10.16 11.41 -13.90
CA THR A 253 -9.60 11.93 -15.17
C THR A 253 -8.12 12.33 -15.08
N GLN A 254 -7.55 12.57 -13.88
CA GLN A 254 -6.11 12.91 -13.76
C GLN A 254 -5.14 11.71 -13.89
N ARG A 255 -5.65 10.48 -14.06
CA ARG A 255 -4.86 9.28 -14.30
C ARG A 255 -5.24 8.56 -15.61
N GLY A 256 -5.76 9.32 -16.57
CA GLY A 256 -5.97 8.90 -17.96
C GLY A 256 -4.83 9.37 -18.85
#